data_AF-A0AAP2DY48-F1
#
_entry.id   AF-A0AAP2DY48-F1
#
_cell.length_a   1.000
_cell.length_b   1.000
_cell.length_c   1.000
_cell.angle_alpha   90.00
_cell.angle_beta   90.00
_cell.angle_gamma   90.00
#
_symmetry.space_group_name_H-M   'P 1'
#
loop_
_entity.id
_entity.type
_entity.pdbx_description
1 polymer ?
#
loop_
_entity_poly.entity_id
_entity_poly.type
_entity_poly.pdbx_seq_one_letter_code
_entity_poly.pdbx_strand_id
1 'polypeptide(L)'
;MNDVTLKLNNVGRGAFVIEENNERLGEMEIGIAGGNLVVYHTEVSDKLKGQGAGGKLLDAMVAHARQHQLKVVPLCPYVLAQFKRHAEQYADVWNQDWHGKKS
;
A
#
# COMPACT_ATOMS: atom_id res chain seq x y z
N MET A 1 -7.86 -3.78 -18.30
CA MET A 1 -7.21 -4.11 -17.01
C MET A 1 -7.08 -2.80 -16.27
N ASN A 2 -7.52 -2.71 -15.02
CA ASN A 2 -7.30 -1.51 -14.21
C ASN A 2 -5.85 -1.54 -13.74
N ASP A 3 -5.02 -0.70 -14.35
CA ASP A 3 -3.60 -0.62 -14.01
C ASP A 3 -3.40 0.26 -12.77
N VAL A 4 -2.52 -0.20 -11.88
CA VAL A 4 -2.14 0.55 -10.67
C VAL A 4 -0.94 1.42 -11.00
N THR A 5 -1.06 2.72 -10.78
CA THR A 5 0.06 3.67 -10.97
C THR A 5 0.53 4.22 -9.63
N LEU A 6 1.85 4.26 -9.43
CA LEU A 6 2.46 4.92 -8.27
C LEU A 6 2.69 6.41 -8.58
N LYS A 7 2.07 7.29 -7.80
CA LYS A 7 2.27 8.74 -7.85
C LYS A 7 2.97 9.19 -6.58
N LEU A 8 4.25 9.56 -6.66
CA LEU A 8 5.06 10.06 -5.54
C LEU A 8 5.49 11.51 -5.77
N ASN A 9 5.57 12.28 -4.69
CA ASN A 9 6.20 13.60 -4.68
C ASN A 9 7.70 13.51 -4.32
N ASN A 10 8.38 14.66 -4.37
CA ASN A 10 9.81 14.78 -4.08
C ASN A 10 10.21 14.52 -2.62
N VAL A 11 9.25 14.41 -1.70
CA VAL A 11 9.48 14.09 -0.27
C VAL A 11 9.06 12.66 0.08
N GLY A 12 8.80 11.81 -0.93
CA GLY A 12 8.48 10.40 -0.74
C GLY A 12 7.06 10.13 -0.26
N ARG A 13 6.13 11.10 -0.33
CA ARG A 13 4.70 10.88 -0.06
C ARG A 13 3.92 10.74 -1.36
N GLY A 14 2.84 9.98 -1.32
CA GLY A 14 1.99 9.82 -2.48
C GLY A 14 1.04 8.65 -2.35
N ALA A 15 0.65 8.05 -3.47
CA ALA A 15 -0.27 6.93 -3.46
C ALA A 15 -0.09 5.97 -4.64
N PHE A 16 -0.49 4.72 -4.43
CA PHE A 16 -0.87 3.82 -5.52
C PHE A 16 -2.32 4.10 -5.91
N VAL A 17 -2.58 4.29 -7.19
CA VAL A 17 -3.88 4.76 -7.69
C VAL A 17 -4.39 3.84 -8.79
N ILE A 18 -5.67 3.51 -8.72
CA ILE A 18 -6.42 2.92 -9.83
C ILE A 18 -7.26 4.03 -10.48
N GLU A 19 -7.00 4.31 -11.75
CA GLU A 19 -7.74 5.31 -12.54
C GLU A 19 -8.39 4.64 -13.75
N GLU A 20 -9.64 5.00 -14.04
CA GLU A 20 -10.38 4.54 -15.23
C GLU A 20 -11.26 5.68 -15.73
N ASN A 21 -11.26 5.95 -17.04
CA ASN A 21 -12.04 7.04 -17.64
C ASN A 21 -11.82 8.42 -16.97
N ASN A 22 -10.58 8.72 -16.56
CA ASN A 22 -10.20 9.91 -15.79
C ASN A 22 -10.85 10.03 -14.39
N GLU A 23 -11.44 8.95 -13.87
CA GLU A 23 -11.96 8.86 -12.51
C GLU A 23 -11.01 8.03 -11.64
N ARG A 24 -10.70 8.54 -10.44
CA ARG A 24 -9.96 7.79 -9.43
C ARG A 24 -10.90 6.83 -8.74
N LEU A 25 -10.68 5.53 -8.95
CA LEU A 25 -11.53 4.47 -8.41
C LEU A 25 -10.91 3.72 -7.23
N GLY A 26 -9.61 3.92 -6.97
CA GLY A 26 -8.96 3.38 -5.79
C GLY A 26 -7.67 4.11 -5.47
N GLU A 27 -7.33 4.17 -4.19
CA GLU A 27 -6.16 4.87 -3.68
C GLU A 27 -5.60 4.14 -2.47
N MET A 28 -4.27 4.00 -2.43
CA MET A 28 -3.52 3.58 -1.25
C MET A 28 -2.47 4.64 -0.94
N GLU A 29 -2.74 5.46 0.08
CA GLU A 29 -1.84 6.52 0.53
C GLU A 29 -0.62 5.95 1.26
N ILE A 30 0.56 6.41 0.85
CA ILE A 30 1.83 5.92 1.35
C ILE A 30 2.84 7.03 1.65
N GLY A 31 3.83 6.68 2.47
CA GLY A 31 5.05 7.45 2.68
C GLY A 31 6.27 6.54 2.64
N ILE A 32 7.31 6.94 1.91
CA ILE A 32 8.57 6.22 1.81
C ILE A 32 9.66 7.04 2.50
N ALA A 33 10.23 6.51 3.58
CA ALA A 33 11.30 7.15 4.32
C ALA A 33 12.11 6.14 5.13
N GLY A 34 13.44 6.31 5.16
CA GLY A 34 14.33 5.53 6.01
C GLY A 34 14.22 4.01 5.79
N GLY A 35 14.11 3.57 4.53
CA GLY A 35 13.95 2.15 4.18
C GLY A 35 12.57 1.56 4.45
N ASN A 36 11.58 2.38 4.84
CA ASN A 36 10.22 1.95 5.10
C ASN A 36 9.23 2.50 4.07
N LEU A 37 8.23 1.70 3.76
CA LEU A 37 7.00 2.08 3.07
C LEU A 37 5.85 2.03 4.08
N VAL A 38 5.41 3.18 4.53
CA VAL A 38 4.29 3.32 5.48
C VAL A 38 2.99 3.42 4.69
N VAL A 39 2.01 2.57 5.00
CA VAL A 39 0.68 2.64 4.39
C VAL A 39 -0.30 3.30 5.35
N TYR A 40 -0.78 4.49 5.02
CA TYR A 40 -1.64 5.30 5.90
C TYR A 40 -3.12 4.96 5.73
N HIS A 41 -3.57 4.93 4.48
CA HIS A 41 -4.98 4.77 4.14
C HIS A 41 -5.14 3.96 2.86
N THR A 42 -6.28 3.28 2.73
CA THR A 42 -6.63 2.57 1.50
C THR A 42 -8.13 2.66 1.32
N GLU A 43 -8.54 3.16 0.17
CA GLU A 43 -9.94 3.32 -0.21
C GLU A 43 -10.15 2.86 -1.65
N VAL A 44 -11.31 2.27 -1.91
CA VAL A 44 -11.74 1.84 -3.24
C VAL A 44 -13.20 2.23 -3.41
N SER A 45 -13.50 2.82 -4.56
CA SER A 45 -14.86 3.19 -4.96
C SER A 45 -15.79 1.99 -4.91
N ASP A 46 -17.05 2.22 -4.53
CA ASP A 46 -18.09 1.20 -4.59
C ASP A 46 -18.27 0.63 -6.00
N LYS A 47 -17.91 1.39 -7.04
CA LYS A 47 -17.86 0.91 -8.43
C LYS A 47 -16.93 -0.29 -8.62
N LEU A 48 -15.90 -0.43 -7.78
CA LEU A 48 -14.95 -1.55 -7.78
C LEU A 48 -15.20 -2.58 -6.67
N LYS A 49 -16.30 -2.44 -5.91
CA LYS A 49 -16.63 -3.38 -4.84
C LYS A 49 -16.83 -4.80 -5.40
N GLY A 50 -16.20 -5.77 -4.74
CA GLY A 50 -16.24 -7.17 -5.19
C GLY A 50 -15.31 -7.51 -6.36
N GLN A 51 -14.57 -6.53 -6.91
CA GLN A 51 -13.67 -6.74 -8.06
C GLN A 51 -12.20 -6.92 -7.67
N GLY A 52 -11.90 -7.09 -6.38
CA GLY A 52 -10.54 -7.31 -5.88
C GLY A 52 -9.62 -6.10 -5.97
N ALA A 53 -10.15 -4.88 -6.14
CA ALA A 53 -9.34 -3.66 -6.32
C ALA A 53 -8.39 -3.35 -5.15
N GLY A 54 -8.83 -3.56 -3.90
CA GLY A 54 -7.97 -3.45 -2.73
C GLY A 54 -6.79 -4.42 -2.76
N GLY A 55 -7.02 -5.65 -3.26
CA GLY A 55 -5.96 -6.65 -3.47
C GLY A 55 -4.96 -6.21 -4.54
N LYS A 56 -5.44 -5.64 -5.67
CA LYS A 56 -4.55 -5.11 -6.71
C LYS A 56 -3.64 -4.00 -6.20
N LEU A 57 -4.17 -3.07 -5.38
CA LEU A 57 -3.35 -2.03 -4.74
C LEU A 57 -2.32 -2.63 -3.78
N LEU A 58 -2.73 -3.63 -2.99
CA LEU A 58 -1.85 -4.34 -2.07
C LEU A 58 -0.71 -5.05 -2.79
N ASP A 59 -1.02 -5.81 -3.86
CA ASP A 59 -0.05 -6.55 -4.65
C ASP A 59 0.98 -5.61 -5.29
N ALA A 60 0.52 -4.49 -5.87
CA ALA A 60 1.39 -3.47 -6.44
C ALA A 60 2.31 -2.85 -5.39
N MET A 61 1.78 -2.53 -4.20
CA MET A 61 2.56 -1.98 -3.09
C MET A 61 3.61 -2.96 -2.59
N VAL A 62 3.25 -4.23 -2.39
CA VAL A 62 4.19 -5.27 -1.94
C VAL A 62 5.27 -5.52 -2.99
N ALA A 63 4.92 -5.58 -4.27
CA ALA A 63 5.89 -5.71 -5.36
C ALA A 63 6.89 -4.55 -5.36
N HIS A 64 6.41 -3.32 -5.20
CA HIS A 64 7.26 -2.14 -5.09
C HIS A 64 8.18 -2.22 -3.86
N ALA A 65 7.64 -2.63 -2.70
CA ALA A 65 8.45 -2.79 -1.49
C ALA A 65 9.58 -3.82 -1.69
N ARG A 66 9.29 -4.97 -2.31
CA ARG A 66 10.29 -6.00 -2.63
C ARG A 66 11.35 -5.50 -3.60
N GLN A 67 10.93 -4.89 -4.71
CA GLN A 67 11.83 -4.37 -5.74
C GLN A 67 12.81 -3.34 -5.19
N HIS A 68 12.36 -2.49 -4.26
CA HIS A 68 13.15 -1.41 -3.70
C HIS A 68 13.73 -1.73 -2.32
N GLN A 69 13.68 -2.99 -1.88
CA GLN A 69 14.20 -3.46 -0.59
C GLN A 69 13.64 -2.66 0.61
N LEU A 70 12.38 -2.24 0.52
CA LEU A 70 11.68 -1.50 1.57
C LEU A 70 10.96 -2.46 2.51
N LYS A 71 10.86 -2.08 3.78
CA LYS A 71 9.98 -2.74 4.75
C LYS A 71 8.65 -2.01 4.88
N VAL A 72 7.54 -2.75 4.87
CA VAL A 72 6.18 -2.23 4.95
C VAL A 72 5.77 -2.03 6.41
N VAL A 73 5.25 -0.83 6.70
CA VAL A 73 4.61 -0.47 7.96
C VAL A 73 3.10 -0.29 7.70
N PRO A 74 2.25 -1.27 8.03
CA PRO A 74 0.84 -1.24 7.67
C PRO A 74 -0.02 -0.52 8.73
N LEU A 75 -0.11 0.82 8.69
CA LEU A 75 -0.96 1.58 9.63
C LEU A 75 -2.44 1.54 9.25
N CYS A 76 -2.73 1.44 7.95
CA CYS A 76 -4.08 1.21 7.46
C CYS A 76 -4.63 -0.11 8.03
N PRO A 77 -5.82 -0.12 8.68
CA PRO A 77 -6.40 -1.34 9.27
C PRO A 77 -6.64 -2.46 8.25
N TYR A 78 -7.02 -2.10 7.02
CA TYR A 78 -7.20 -3.07 5.93
C TYR A 78 -5.88 -3.80 5.64
N VAL A 79 -4.79 -3.06 5.41
CA VAL A 79 -3.48 -3.64 5.11
C VAL A 79 -2.94 -4.42 6.29
N LEU A 80 -3.08 -3.91 7.52
CA LEU A 80 -2.70 -4.64 8.73
C LEU A 80 -3.44 -5.97 8.85
N ALA A 81 -4.74 -6.01 8.55
CA ALA A 81 -5.52 -7.24 8.58
C ALA A 81 -5.05 -8.24 7.51
N GLN A 82 -4.69 -7.78 6.31
CA GLN A 82 -4.09 -8.64 5.27
C GLN A 82 -2.75 -9.22 5.71
N PHE A 83 -1.88 -8.37 6.27
CA PHE A 83 -0.56 -8.77 6.77
C PHE A 83 -0.67 -9.80 7.89
N LYS A 84 -1.60 -9.60 8.85
CA LYS A 84 -1.87 -10.57 9.91
C LYS A 84 -2.43 -11.89 9.37
N ARG A 85 -3.37 -11.84 8.42
CA ARG A 85 -4.01 -13.04 7.87
C ARG A 85 -3.06 -13.91 7.05
N HIS A 86 -2.12 -13.29 6.34
CA HIS A 86 -1.15 -13.96 5.48
C HIS A 86 0.29 -13.67 5.92
N ALA A 87 0.56 -13.81 7.22
CA ALA A 87 1.83 -13.40 7.81
C ALA A 87 3.06 -14.03 7.13
N GLU A 88 2.99 -15.32 6.77
CA GLU A 88 4.08 -16.02 6.07
C GLU A 88 4.37 -15.42 4.70
N GLN A 89 3.34 -15.00 3.95
CA GLN A 89 3.48 -14.41 2.62
C GLN A 89 4.15 -13.02 2.65
N TYR A 90 3.99 -12.29 3.75
CA TYR A 90 4.46 -10.91 3.89
C TYR A 90 5.66 -10.78 4.84
N ALA A 91 6.15 -11.88 5.43
CA ALA A 91 7.23 -11.86 6.40
C ALA A 91 8.52 -11.22 5.87
N ASP A 92 8.77 -11.32 4.56
CA ASP A 92 9.94 -10.76 3.88
C ASP A 92 9.91 -9.22 3.83
N VAL A 93 8.73 -8.62 3.75
CA VAL A 93 8.56 -7.17 3.67
C VAL A 93 8.03 -6.55 4.95
N TRP A 94 7.40 -7.27 5.86
CA TRP A 94 6.77 -6.66 7.04
C TRP A 94 7.80 -6.11 8.04
N ASN A 95 7.73 -4.81 8.34
CA ASN A 95 8.37 -4.23 9.52
C ASN A 95 7.51 -4.46 10.78
N GLN A 96 7.87 -5.45 11.60
CA GLN A 96 7.18 -5.74 12.86
C GLN A 96 7.75 -4.94 14.05
N ASP A 97 8.97 -4.42 13.91
CA ASP A 97 9.68 -3.66 14.94
C ASP A 97 9.32 -2.16 14.93
N TRP A 98 8.45 -1.75 14.01
CA TRP A 98 7.98 -0.37 13.95
C TRP A 98 7.06 -0.08 15.14
N HIS A 99 7.63 0.50 16.17
CA HIS A 99 6.91 1.15 17.26
C HIS A 99 6.99 2.65 16.98
N GLY A 100 6.06 3.16 16.16
CA GLY A 100 6.07 4.52 15.64
C GLY A 100 6.72 5.49 16.58
N LYS A 101 7.84 6.10 16.14
CA LYS A 101 8.68 6.95 16.98
C LYS A 101 7.79 7.85 17.84
N LYS A 102 7.67 7.52 19.14
CA LYS A 102 7.50 8.56 20.15
C LYS A 102 8.83 9.32 20.12
N SER A 103 8.94 10.32 19.26
CA SER A 103 9.89 11.41 19.53
C SER A 103 9.36 12.17 20.74
#